data_AF-M5CF28-F1
#
_entry.id   AF-M5CF28-F1
#
_cell.length_a   1.000
_cell.length_b   1.000
_cell.length_c   1.000
_cell.angle_alpha   90.00
_cell.angle_beta   90.00
_cell.angle_gamma   90.00
#
_symmetry.space_group_name_H-M   'P 1'
#
loop_
_entity.id
_entity.type
_entity.pdbx_description
1 polymer ?
#
loop_
_entity_poly.entity_id
_entity_poly.type
_entity_poly.pdbx_seq_one_letter_code
_entity_poly.pdbx_strand_id
1 'polypeptide(L)'
;MAHLADVICYYYTLVYRRVDAEVRAAPSPSQIRRKTITPGKQAPAMQALVSPIVTRIFKEGLLRHVPLTMLTTAYRQLNSDASRHEMEVIKWNSKGQALVKDVANLPEAGELHMTPDQWVDAWKTWLMLIELYQPHVAKAWHNHYALVFYNPSFHSDFNLWLRYDIMVRKRWIEEDFDPGSLQEGILKTVELTIRDIARFPPPFSTA
;
A
#
# COMPACT_ATOMS: atom_id res chain seq x y z
N MET A 1 7.78 -3.40 63.77
CA MET A 1 7.26 -3.04 62.43
C MET A 1 5.95 -2.26 62.57
N ALA A 2 6.01 -1.03 63.07
CA ALA A 2 4.83 -0.16 63.24
C ALA A 2 5.18 1.34 63.04
N HIS A 3 6.28 1.64 62.35
CA HIS A 3 6.82 3.01 62.24
C HIS A 3 6.92 3.55 60.80
N LEU A 4 6.54 2.74 59.79
CA LEU A 4 6.58 3.10 58.37
C LEU A 4 5.20 3.47 57.80
N ALA A 5 4.10 3.11 58.48
CA ALA A 5 2.75 3.42 58.03
C ALA A 5 2.35 4.89 58.30
N ASP A 6 2.83 5.48 59.40
CA ASP A 6 2.44 6.84 59.79
C ASP A 6 3.11 7.95 58.96
N VAL A 7 4.29 7.69 58.40
CA VAL A 7 5.01 8.68 57.57
C VAL A 7 4.37 8.84 56.18
N ILE A 8 3.77 7.78 55.64
CA ILE A 8 3.13 7.79 54.31
C ILE A 8 1.79 8.53 54.36
N CYS A 9 1.07 8.48 55.48
CA CYS A 9 -0.22 9.15 55.63
C CYS A 9 -0.10 10.69 55.71
N TYR A 10 1.02 11.20 56.25
CA TYR A 10 1.27 12.64 56.35
C TYR A 10 1.67 13.28 55.01
N TYR A 11 2.37 12.54 54.14
CA TYR A 11 2.75 13.04 52.81
C TYR A 11 1.56 13.13 51.84
N TYR A 12 0.58 12.23 51.94
CA TYR A 12 -0.60 12.25 51.08
C TYR A 12 -1.53 13.44 51.35
N THR A 13 -1.63 13.91 52.59
CA THR A 13 -2.57 14.98 52.97
C THR A 13 -2.06 16.39 52.63
N LEU A 14 -0.74 16.61 52.57
CA LEU A 14 -0.14 17.91 52.26
C LEU A 14 -0.09 18.20 50.75
N VAL A 15 0.09 17.17 49.91
CA VAL A 15 0.12 17.32 48.45
C VAL A 15 -1.27 17.63 47.90
N TYR A 16 -2.33 17.00 48.43
CA TYR A 16 -3.69 17.23 47.95
C TYR A 16 -4.26 18.61 48.31
N ARG A 17 -3.86 19.23 49.44
CA ARG A 17 -4.31 20.60 49.76
C ARG A 17 -3.70 21.68 48.87
N ARG A 18 -2.57 21.43 48.22
CA ARG A 18 -1.93 22.41 47.32
C ARG A 18 -2.57 22.44 45.94
N VAL A 19 -3.04 21.29 45.46
CA VAL A 19 -3.73 21.16 44.16
C VAL A 19 -5.10 21.87 44.19
N ASP A 20 -5.83 21.81 45.31
CA ASP A 20 -7.15 22.46 45.43
C ASP A 20 -7.07 24.00 45.50
N ALA A 21 -5.92 24.57 45.87
CA ALA A 21 -5.69 26.01 45.88
C ALA A 21 -5.36 26.57 44.48
N GLU A 22 -4.66 25.80 43.64
CA GLU A 22 -4.32 26.21 42.27
C GLU A 22 -5.50 26.07 41.29
N VAL A 23 -6.42 25.13 41.53
CA VAL A 23 -7.65 24.98 40.70
C VAL A 23 -8.61 26.18 40.84
N ARG A 24 -8.56 26.92 41.96
CA ARG A 24 -9.42 28.12 42.17
C ARG A 24 -8.88 29.41 41.54
N ALA A 25 -7.67 29.39 40.98
CA ALA A 25 -7.09 30.53 40.26
C ALA A 25 -7.20 30.40 38.73
N ALA A 26 -7.90 29.38 38.22
CA ALA A 26 -8.14 29.23 36.80
C ALA A 26 -9.18 30.25 36.30
N PRO A 27 -8.93 30.94 35.18
CA PRO A 27 -9.91 31.85 34.60
C PRO A 27 -11.20 31.10 34.23
N SER A 28 -12.34 31.73 34.49
CA SER A 28 -13.67 31.19 34.17
C SER A 28 -13.74 30.69 32.72
N PRO A 29 -14.37 29.53 32.44
CA PRO A 29 -14.54 28.97 31.09
C PRO A 29 -15.18 29.94 30.08
N SER A 30 -15.86 30.98 30.56
CA SER A 30 -16.49 32.03 29.75
C SER A 30 -15.51 32.98 29.04
N GLN A 31 -14.20 32.92 29.32
CA GLN A 31 -13.19 33.81 28.72
C GLN A 31 -12.28 33.15 27.67
N ILE A 32 -12.43 31.85 27.40
CA ILE A 32 -11.71 31.20 26.30
C ILE A 32 -12.38 31.63 24.99
N ARG A 33 -11.91 32.75 24.41
CA ARG A 33 -12.15 33.08 23.00
C ARG A 33 -11.63 31.89 22.19
N ARG A 34 -12.54 31.03 21.75
CA ARG A 34 -12.24 30.00 20.75
C ARG A 34 -11.70 30.74 19.53
N LYS A 35 -10.39 30.61 19.28
CA LYS A 35 -9.81 31.03 18.00
C LYS A 35 -10.64 30.37 16.91
N THR A 36 -11.12 31.15 15.95
CA THR A 36 -11.85 30.65 14.79
C THR A 36 -11.04 29.52 14.18
N ILE A 37 -11.61 28.31 14.19
CA ILE A 37 -10.99 27.14 13.56
C ILE A 37 -11.06 27.40 12.06
N THR A 38 -9.95 27.79 11.45
CA THR A 38 -9.84 27.83 10.00
C THR A 38 -9.90 26.40 9.49
N PRO A 39 -10.86 26.02 8.63
CA PRO A 39 -10.86 24.71 8.02
C PRO A 39 -9.53 24.51 7.29
N GLY A 40 -8.79 23.45 7.67
CA GLY A 40 -7.56 23.09 6.97
C GLY A 40 -7.88 22.82 5.50
N LYS A 41 -6.95 23.16 4.60
CA LYS A 41 -7.05 22.74 3.19
C LYS A 41 -7.19 21.21 3.17
N GLN A 42 -8.31 20.71 2.65
CA GLN A 42 -8.49 19.28 2.47
C GLN A 42 -7.45 18.80 1.47
N ALA A 43 -6.63 17.82 1.86
CA ALA A 43 -5.79 17.11 0.91
C ALA A 43 -6.72 16.43 -0.13
N PRO A 44 -6.34 16.40 -1.42
CA PRO A 44 -7.08 15.65 -2.41
C PRO A 44 -7.33 14.22 -1.92
N ALA A 45 -8.56 13.72 -2.08
CA ALA A 45 -8.87 12.34 -1.72
C ALA A 45 -7.90 11.40 -2.45
N MET A 46 -7.34 10.39 -1.76
CA MET A 46 -6.37 9.46 -2.36
C MET A 46 -6.85 8.85 -3.68
N GLN A 47 -8.16 8.63 -3.81
CA GLN A 47 -8.81 8.11 -5.02
C GLN A 47 -8.72 9.08 -6.21
N ALA A 48 -8.70 10.39 -5.98
CA ALA A 48 -8.65 11.41 -7.03
C ALA A 48 -7.30 11.46 -7.75
N LEU A 49 -6.26 10.82 -7.21
CA LEU A 49 -4.91 10.80 -7.77
C LEU A 49 -4.60 9.50 -8.53
N VAL A 50 -5.51 8.51 -8.53
CA VAL A 50 -5.31 7.26 -9.28
C VAL A 50 -5.71 7.48 -10.74
N SER A 51 -4.82 7.10 -11.66
CA SER A 51 -5.08 7.25 -13.10
C SER A 51 -6.41 6.59 -13.52
N PRO A 52 -7.21 7.21 -14.42
CA PRO A 52 -8.46 6.63 -14.91
C PRO A 52 -8.29 5.24 -15.51
N ILE A 53 -7.15 4.95 -16.14
CA ILE A 53 -6.87 3.66 -16.77
C ILE A 53 -6.73 2.55 -15.73
N VAL A 54 -6.04 2.83 -14.63
CA VAL A 54 -5.90 1.93 -13.49
C VAL A 54 -7.26 1.70 -12.87
N THR A 55 -7.99 2.77 -12.59
CA THR A 55 -9.35 2.69 -12.04
C THR A 55 -10.28 1.82 -12.90
N ARG A 56 -10.18 1.94 -14.23
CA ARG A 56 -10.94 1.10 -15.17
C ARG A 56 -10.56 -0.38 -15.04
N ILE A 57 -9.28 -0.71 -15.01
CA ILE A 57 -8.80 -2.09 -14.84
C ILE A 57 -9.36 -2.73 -13.56
N PHE A 58 -9.36 -2.01 -12.44
CA PHE A 58 -9.93 -2.54 -11.19
C PHE A 58 -11.46 -2.70 -11.24
N LYS A 59 -12.18 -1.78 -11.89
CA LYS A 59 -13.63 -1.89 -12.12
C LYS A 59 -14.02 -3.07 -12.99
N GLU A 60 -13.15 -3.44 -13.94
CA GLU A 60 -13.37 -4.54 -14.88
C GLU A 60 -12.96 -5.91 -14.30
N GLY A 61 -12.54 -5.99 -13.03
CA GLY A 61 -12.16 -7.26 -12.40
C GLY A 61 -10.67 -7.59 -12.49
N LEU A 62 -9.79 -6.59 -12.63
CA LEU A 62 -8.33 -6.75 -12.71
C LEU A 62 -7.91 -7.75 -13.81
N LEU A 63 -8.52 -7.65 -15.00
CA LEU A 63 -8.20 -8.51 -16.15
C LEU A 63 -6.82 -8.24 -16.78
N ARG A 64 -6.01 -7.36 -16.18
CA ARG A 64 -4.71 -6.91 -16.67
C ARG A 64 -3.79 -6.57 -15.53
N HIS A 65 -2.49 -6.78 -15.74
CA HIS A 65 -1.47 -6.47 -14.76
C HIS A 65 -1.36 -4.96 -14.56
N VAL A 66 -1.44 -4.53 -13.30
CA VAL A 66 -1.14 -3.16 -12.88
C VAL A 66 0.17 -3.19 -12.10
N PRO A 67 1.26 -2.59 -12.60
CA PRO A 67 2.50 -2.49 -11.85
C PRO A 67 2.32 -1.67 -10.57
N LEU A 68 2.84 -2.16 -9.45
CA LEU A 68 2.77 -1.46 -8.16
C LEU A 68 3.49 -0.11 -8.18
N THR A 69 4.50 0.07 -9.03
CA THR A 69 5.18 1.36 -9.21
C THR A 69 4.20 2.47 -9.56
N MET A 70 3.19 2.19 -10.40
CA MET A 70 2.15 3.15 -10.79
C MET A 70 1.21 3.50 -9.63
N LEU A 71 1.18 2.68 -8.59
CA LEU A 71 0.40 2.86 -7.38
C LEU A 71 1.24 3.44 -6.23
N THR A 72 2.46 3.88 -6.47
CA THR A 72 3.20 4.65 -5.45
C THR A 72 2.66 6.08 -5.40
N THR A 73 2.71 6.69 -4.22
CA THR A 73 2.37 8.09 -4.00
C THR A 73 3.24 9.01 -4.86
N ALA A 74 4.54 8.71 -4.98
CA ALA A 74 5.47 9.46 -5.82
C ALA A 74 5.05 9.42 -7.30
N TYR A 75 4.73 8.24 -7.84
CA TYR A 75 4.29 8.12 -9.23
C TYR A 75 2.98 8.88 -9.47
N ARG A 76 2.00 8.72 -8.57
CA ARG A 76 0.70 9.41 -8.71
C ARG A 76 0.82 10.93 -8.63
N GLN A 77 1.70 11.46 -7.78
CA GLN A 77 1.93 12.90 -7.68
C GLN A 77 2.62 13.47 -8.92
N LEU A 78 3.62 12.76 -9.46
CA LEU A 78 4.32 13.19 -10.67
C LEU A 78 3.43 13.12 -11.92
N ASN A 79 2.44 12.22 -11.91
CA ASN A 79 1.55 11.96 -13.04
C ASN A 79 0.10 12.45 -12.81
N SER A 80 -0.15 13.30 -11.81
CA SER A 80 -1.50 13.81 -11.51
C SER A 80 -2.07 14.66 -12.63
N ASP A 81 -1.19 15.36 -13.36
CA ASP A 81 -1.54 16.25 -14.47
C ASP A 81 -1.50 15.52 -15.83
N ALA A 82 -0.96 14.30 -15.84
CA ALA A 82 -0.92 13.44 -17.00
C ALA A 82 -2.31 12.83 -17.26
N SER A 83 -3.22 13.69 -17.70
CA SER A 83 -4.32 13.35 -18.63
C SER A 83 -3.82 12.81 -19.99
N ARG A 84 -2.54 12.42 -20.06
CA ARG A 84 -1.81 12.16 -21.28
C ARG A 84 -1.55 10.66 -21.41
N HIS A 85 -2.39 10.11 -22.28
CA HIS A 85 -2.23 8.87 -23.00
C HIS A 85 -2.76 7.66 -22.24
N GLU A 86 -4.08 7.48 -22.30
CA GLU A 86 -4.55 6.12 -22.60
C GLU A 86 -3.72 5.66 -23.80
N MET A 87 -2.83 4.68 -23.58
CA MET A 87 -2.21 3.99 -24.69
C MET A 87 -3.31 3.17 -25.35
N GLU A 88 -4.19 3.83 -26.10
CA GLU A 88 -5.19 3.16 -26.92
C GLU A 88 -4.46 2.54 -28.11
N VAL A 89 -4.30 1.22 -28.07
CA VAL A 89 -3.86 0.43 -29.22
C VAL A 89 -5.10 0.01 -29.98
N ILE A 90 -5.11 0.19 -31.28
CA ILE A 90 -6.17 -0.34 -32.12
C ILE A 90 -5.84 -1.81 -32.39
N LYS A 91 -6.65 -2.73 -31.87
CA LYS A 91 -6.52 -4.17 -32.12
C LYS A 91 -7.75 -4.72 -32.85
N TRP A 92 -7.57 -5.79 -33.60
CA TRP A 92 -8.70 -6.57 -34.09
C TRP A 92 -9.42 -7.23 -32.91
N ASN A 93 -10.75 -7.20 -32.88
CA ASN A 93 -11.52 -7.94 -31.89
C ASN A 93 -11.23 -9.45 -32.00
N SER A 94 -11.59 -10.23 -30.98
CA SER A 94 -11.34 -11.68 -30.94
C SER A 94 -11.96 -12.46 -32.10
N LYS A 95 -12.87 -11.84 -32.86
CA LYS A 95 -13.52 -12.40 -34.05
C LYS A 95 -12.90 -11.93 -35.37
N GLY A 96 -11.88 -11.06 -35.35
CA GLY A 96 -11.24 -10.48 -36.54
C GLY A 96 -12.15 -9.57 -37.38
N GLN A 97 -13.28 -9.12 -36.84
CA GLN A 97 -14.35 -8.44 -37.59
C GLN A 97 -14.29 -6.92 -37.50
N ALA A 98 -13.68 -6.38 -36.44
CA ALA A 98 -13.62 -4.94 -36.21
C ALA A 98 -12.34 -4.55 -35.49
N LEU A 99 -11.86 -3.33 -35.79
CA LEU A 99 -10.83 -2.65 -35.03
C LEU A 99 -11.48 -2.05 -33.77
N VAL A 100 -11.02 -2.48 -32.60
CA VAL A 100 -11.42 -1.98 -31.29
C VAL A 100 -10.25 -1.25 -30.64
N LYS A 101 -10.58 -0.15 -29.97
CA LYS A 101 -9.65 0.53 -29.07
C LYS A 101 -9.43 -0.37 -27.85
N ASP A 102 -8.19 -0.78 -27.65
CA ASP A 102 -7.76 -1.56 -26.52
C ASP A 102 -6.71 -0.77 -25.73
N VAL A 103 -6.66 -0.96 -24.43
CA VAL A 103 -5.62 -0.36 -23.59
C VAL A 103 -4.32 -1.16 -23.73
N ALA A 104 -3.18 -0.53 -24.00
CA ALA A 104 -1.89 -1.21 -24.01
C ALA A 104 -1.58 -1.78 -22.62
N ASN A 105 -0.74 -2.82 -22.58
CA ASN A 105 -0.15 -3.25 -21.32
C ASN A 105 0.56 -2.06 -20.66
N LEU A 106 0.30 -1.88 -19.37
CA LEU A 106 0.95 -0.81 -18.61
C LEU A 106 2.46 -1.08 -18.56
N PRO A 107 3.29 -0.02 -18.66
CA PRO A 107 4.73 -0.20 -18.63
C PRO A 107 5.17 -0.78 -17.29
N GLU A 108 5.78 -1.97 -17.30
CA GLU A 108 6.29 -2.65 -16.09
C GLU A 108 7.59 -2.00 -15.54
N ALA A 109 7.97 -0.85 -16.07
CA ALA A 109 9.26 -0.23 -15.81
C ALA A 109 9.48 0.01 -14.31
N GLY A 110 10.53 -0.62 -13.77
CA GLY A 110 10.99 -0.41 -12.42
C GLY A 110 10.32 -1.25 -11.32
N GLU A 111 9.32 -2.09 -11.63
CA GLU A 111 8.61 -2.85 -10.58
C GLU A 111 9.53 -3.82 -9.84
N LEU A 112 10.49 -4.44 -10.54
CA LEU A 112 11.52 -5.30 -9.93
C LEU A 112 12.57 -4.56 -9.08
N HIS A 113 12.58 -3.22 -9.12
CA HIS A 113 13.57 -2.38 -8.45
C HIS A 113 12.94 -1.53 -7.34
N MET A 114 11.72 -1.85 -6.92
CA MET A 114 11.08 -1.17 -5.81
C MET A 114 11.86 -1.38 -4.51
N THR A 115 11.75 -0.42 -3.59
CA THR A 115 12.16 -0.61 -2.20
C THR A 115 11.01 -1.18 -1.37
N PRO A 116 11.27 -1.76 -0.18
CA PRO A 116 10.21 -2.21 0.72
C PRO A 116 9.18 -1.11 1.04
N ASP A 117 9.63 0.12 1.26
CA ASP A 117 8.75 1.25 1.57
C ASP A 117 7.84 1.62 0.38
N GLN A 118 8.38 1.61 -0.84
CA GLN A 118 7.60 1.83 -2.05
C GLN A 118 6.56 0.74 -2.25
N TRP A 119 6.90 -0.52 -1.93
CA TRP A 119 5.97 -1.63 -2.02
C TRP A 119 4.84 -1.50 -1.01
N VAL A 120 5.14 -1.15 0.25
CA VAL A 120 4.10 -0.90 1.28
C VAL A 120 3.19 0.26 0.90
N ASP A 121 3.75 1.37 0.40
CA ASP A 121 2.99 2.53 -0.08
C ASP A 121 2.06 2.15 -1.25
N ALA A 122 2.56 1.39 -2.21
CA ALA A 122 1.79 0.91 -3.35
C ALA A 122 0.66 -0.03 -2.92
N TRP A 123 0.93 -0.96 -2.00
CA TRP A 123 -0.05 -1.93 -1.52
C TRP A 123 -1.23 -1.31 -0.79
N LYS A 124 -1.03 -0.20 -0.06
CA LYS A 124 -2.14 0.56 0.53
C LYS A 124 -3.14 1.01 -0.53
N THR A 125 -2.64 1.46 -1.67
CA THR A 125 -3.48 1.93 -2.78
C THR A 125 -4.11 0.74 -3.52
N TRP A 126 -3.36 -0.34 -3.73
CA TRP A 126 -3.86 -1.57 -4.32
C TRP A 126 -5.05 -2.13 -3.53
N LEU A 127 -4.90 -2.31 -2.21
CA LEU A 127 -5.95 -2.85 -1.35
C LEU A 127 -7.17 -1.93 -1.31
N MET A 128 -6.98 -0.61 -1.23
CA MET A 128 -8.09 0.35 -1.33
C MET A 128 -8.89 0.18 -2.63
N LEU A 129 -8.21 -0.04 -3.77
CA LEU A 129 -8.88 -0.24 -5.06
C LEU A 129 -9.58 -1.60 -5.15
N ILE A 130 -8.98 -2.67 -4.62
CA ILE A 130 -9.62 -3.98 -4.52
C ILE A 130 -10.88 -3.90 -3.64
N GLU A 131 -10.81 -3.30 -2.46
CA GLU A 131 -11.96 -3.15 -1.56
C GLU A 131 -13.11 -2.39 -2.22
N LEU A 132 -12.78 -1.33 -2.96
CA LEU A 132 -13.76 -0.46 -3.60
C LEU A 132 -14.45 -1.11 -4.80
N TYR A 133 -13.70 -1.86 -5.62
CA TYR A 133 -14.20 -2.35 -6.91
C TYR A 133 -14.41 -3.86 -6.98
N GLN A 134 -13.75 -4.62 -6.12
CA GLN A 134 -13.76 -6.09 -6.10
C GLN A 134 -13.82 -6.65 -4.67
N PRO A 135 -14.83 -6.27 -3.87
CA PRO A 135 -14.90 -6.62 -2.45
C PRO A 135 -14.91 -8.14 -2.19
N HIS A 136 -15.36 -8.95 -3.17
CA HIS A 136 -15.43 -10.40 -3.08
C HIS A 136 -14.04 -11.08 -2.96
N VAL A 137 -12.97 -10.46 -3.49
CA VAL A 137 -11.58 -10.98 -3.40
C VAL A 137 -10.71 -10.18 -2.43
N ALA A 138 -11.24 -9.12 -1.82
CA ALA A 138 -10.48 -8.24 -0.93
C ALA A 138 -9.81 -9.00 0.22
N LYS A 139 -10.52 -9.93 0.85
CA LYS A 139 -9.96 -10.74 1.94
C LYS A 139 -8.74 -11.56 1.50
N ALA A 140 -8.81 -12.17 0.31
CA ALA A 140 -7.69 -12.96 -0.22
C ALA A 140 -6.46 -12.09 -0.48
N TRP A 141 -6.66 -10.90 -1.04
CA TRP A 141 -5.56 -9.96 -1.28
C TRP A 141 -4.97 -9.35 -0.01
N HIS A 142 -5.78 -9.11 1.02
CA HIS A 142 -5.29 -8.75 2.36
C HIS A 142 -4.43 -9.86 2.96
N ASN A 143 -4.87 -11.12 2.84
CA ASN A 143 -4.10 -12.26 3.30
C ASN A 143 -2.77 -12.39 2.54
N HIS A 144 -2.76 -12.16 1.23
CA HIS A 144 -1.53 -12.15 0.43
C HIS A 144 -0.56 -11.06 0.89
N TYR A 145 -1.05 -9.83 1.08
CA TYR A 145 -0.23 -8.74 1.63
C TYR A 145 0.38 -9.14 2.98
N ALA A 146 -0.43 -9.69 3.89
CA ALA A 146 0.01 -10.13 5.20
C ALA A 146 1.05 -11.27 5.11
N LEU A 147 0.82 -12.24 4.23
CA LEU A 147 1.73 -13.36 3.98
C LEU A 147 3.11 -12.89 3.56
N VAL A 148 3.17 -11.91 2.66
CA VAL A 148 4.42 -11.35 2.16
C VAL A 148 5.07 -10.44 3.20
N PHE A 149 4.33 -9.45 3.71
CA PHE A 149 4.86 -8.38 4.57
C PHE A 149 5.30 -8.89 5.95
N TYR A 150 4.51 -9.78 6.57
CA TYR A 150 4.84 -10.33 7.88
C TYR A 150 5.77 -11.54 7.82
N ASN A 151 6.26 -11.91 6.64
CA ASN A 151 7.29 -12.94 6.54
C ASN A 151 8.56 -12.47 7.27
N PRO A 152 9.18 -13.31 8.13
CA PRO A 152 10.41 -12.94 8.85
C PRO A 152 11.56 -12.50 7.93
N SER A 153 11.59 -12.99 6.69
CA SER A 153 12.61 -12.66 5.69
C SER A 153 12.23 -11.51 4.76
N PHE A 154 11.08 -10.85 4.95
CA PHE A 154 10.59 -9.80 4.04
C PHE A 154 11.64 -8.71 3.79
N HIS A 155 12.30 -8.23 4.85
CA HIS A 155 13.32 -7.19 4.72
C HIS A 155 14.68 -7.72 4.26
N SER A 156 15.09 -8.93 4.68
CA SER A 156 16.39 -9.50 4.31
C SER A 156 16.43 -9.98 2.85
N ASP A 157 15.32 -10.57 2.39
CA ASP A 157 15.17 -11.22 1.09
C ASP A 157 14.08 -10.54 0.26
N PHE A 158 13.98 -9.21 0.36
CA PHE A 158 12.92 -8.45 -0.30
C PHE A 158 12.83 -8.70 -1.81
N ASN A 159 13.96 -8.95 -2.49
CA ASN A 159 13.97 -9.26 -3.92
C ASN A 159 13.20 -10.55 -4.25
N LEU A 160 13.33 -11.59 -3.41
CA LEU A 160 12.57 -12.84 -3.53
C LEU A 160 11.08 -12.57 -3.39
N TRP A 161 10.70 -11.86 -2.34
CA TRP A 161 9.29 -11.56 -2.03
C TRP A 161 8.63 -10.65 -3.04
N LEU A 162 9.35 -9.64 -3.55
CA LEU A 162 8.88 -8.76 -4.61
C LEU A 162 8.62 -9.53 -5.91
N ARG A 163 9.53 -10.43 -6.31
CA ARG A 163 9.34 -11.27 -7.50
C ARG A 163 8.21 -12.27 -7.33
N TYR A 164 8.09 -12.87 -6.15
CA TYR A 164 6.96 -13.74 -5.80
C TYR A 164 5.64 -12.98 -5.91
N ASP A 165 5.54 -11.81 -5.29
CA ASP A 165 4.37 -10.93 -5.35
C ASP A 165 3.96 -10.57 -6.78
N ILE A 166 4.92 -10.12 -7.59
CA ILE A 166 4.67 -9.79 -9.01
C ILE A 166 4.13 -11.01 -9.76
N MET A 167 4.73 -12.19 -9.55
CA MET A 167 4.32 -13.39 -10.26
C MET A 167 2.94 -13.88 -9.82
N VAL A 168 2.61 -13.80 -8.52
CA VAL A 168 1.25 -14.08 -8.03
C VAL A 168 0.24 -13.15 -8.68
N ARG A 169 0.48 -11.83 -8.66
CA ARG A 169 -0.43 -10.85 -9.28
C ARG A 169 -0.62 -11.06 -10.77
N LYS A 170 0.45 -11.40 -11.51
CA LYS A 170 0.35 -11.69 -12.94
C LYS A 170 -0.43 -12.97 -13.21
N ARG A 171 -0.12 -14.06 -12.51
CA ARG A 171 -0.76 -15.36 -12.74
C ARG A 171 -2.22 -15.37 -12.30
N TRP A 172 -2.58 -14.69 -11.23
CA TRP A 172 -3.96 -14.61 -10.75
C TRP A 172 -4.95 -14.07 -11.80
N ILE A 173 -4.48 -13.27 -12.75
CA ILE A 173 -5.28 -12.74 -13.87
C ILE A 173 -5.74 -13.87 -14.81
N GLU A 174 -4.91 -14.89 -14.97
CA GLU A 174 -5.10 -16.00 -15.92
C GLU A 174 -5.51 -17.29 -15.23
N GLU A 175 -5.13 -17.44 -13.95
CA GLU A 175 -5.24 -18.64 -13.15
C GLU A 175 -6.16 -18.38 -11.95
N ASP A 176 -7.24 -19.14 -11.83
CA ASP A 176 -8.24 -19.00 -10.75
C ASP A 176 -7.79 -19.72 -9.47
N PHE A 177 -6.86 -19.10 -8.73
CA PHE A 177 -6.38 -19.57 -7.43
C PHE A 177 -6.57 -18.54 -6.32
N ASP A 178 -6.51 -18.98 -5.06
CA ASP A 178 -6.56 -18.08 -3.90
C ASP A 178 -5.18 -17.42 -3.65
N PRO A 179 -5.01 -16.11 -3.88
CA PRO A 179 -3.73 -15.44 -3.64
C PRO A 179 -3.40 -15.33 -2.15
N GLY A 180 -4.39 -15.49 -1.26
CA GLY A 180 -4.18 -15.43 0.19
C GLY A 180 -3.39 -16.60 0.76
N SER A 181 -3.17 -17.65 -0.03
CA SER A 181 -2.42 -18.85 0.33
C SER A 181 -1.02 -18.83 -0.31
N LEU A 182 -0.03 -19.45 0.36
CA LEU A 182 1.32 -19.54 -0.19
C LEU A 182 1.34 -20.43 -1.44
N GLN A 183 1.72 -19.84 -2.57
CA GLN A 183 1.83 -20.54 -3.84
C GLN A 183 3.23 -21.16 -3.98
N GLU A 184 3.44 -22.35 -3.40
CA GLU A 184 4.77 -22.99 -3.38
C GLU A 184 5.40 -23.16 -4.76
N GLY A 185 4.60 -23.50 -5.78
CA GLY A 185 5.08 -23.67 -7.15
C GLY A 185 5.61 -22.36 -7.73
N ILE A 186 4.94 -21.25 -7.42
CA ILE A 186 5.37 -19.90 -7.81
C ILE A 186 6.66 -19.55 -7.05
N LEU A 187 6.70 -19.76 -5.74
CA LEU A 187 7.88 -19.46 -4.92
C LEU A 187 9.13 -20.21 -5.41
N LYS A 188 9.03 -21.54 -5.61
CA LYS A 188 10.12 -22.37 -6.14
C LYS A 188 10.61 -21.87 -7.50
N THR A 189 9.69 -21.44 -8.37
CA THR A 189 10.04 -20.86 -9.68
C THR A 189 10.86 -19.58 -9.53
N VAL A 190 10.48 -18.70 -8.59
CA VAL A 190 11.25 -17.47 -8.32
C VAL A 190 12.63 -17.80 -7.76
N GLU A 191 12.72 -18.70 -6.79
CA GLU A 191 14.00 -19.12 -6.20
C GLU A 191 14.98 -19.66 -7.25
N LEU A 192 14.49 -20.50 -8.16
CA LEU A 192 15.28 -21.02 -9.29
C LEU A 192 15.73 -19.89 -10.21
N THR A 193 14.82 -18.97 -10.57
CA THR A 193 15.14 -17.82 -11.42
C THR A 193 16.24 -16.94 -10.82
N ILE A 194 16.16 -16.64 -9.51
CA ILE A 194 17.17 -15.85 -8.81
C ILE A 194 18.52 -16.58 -8.79
N ARG A 195 18.51 -17.90 -8.51
CA ARG A 195 19.73 -18.72 -8.53
C ARG A 195 20.38 -18.75 -9.91
N ASP A 196 19.59 -18.86 -10.96
CA ASP A 196 20.09 -18.90 -12.34
C ASP A 196 20.68 -17.56 -12.77
N ILE A 197 20.05 -16.43 -12.41
CA ILE A 197 20.61 -15.08 -12.62
C ILE A 197 21.94 -14.92 -11.88
N ALA A 198 22.06 -15.46 -10.66
CA ALA A 198 23.30 -15.40 -9.89
C ALA A 198 24.42 -16.26 -10.50
N ARG A 199 24.08 -17.37 -11.16
CA ARG A 199 25.04 -18.27 -11.84
C ARG A 199 25.45 -17.76 -13.21
N PHE A 200 24.54 -17.11 -13.92
CA PHE A 200 24.74 -16.58 -15.26
C PHE A 200 24.33 -15.10 -15.28
N PRO A 201 25.14 -14.22 -14.66
CA PRO A 201 24.86 -12.80 -14.72
C PRO A 201 24.79 -12.37 -16.18
N PRO A 202 23.79 -11.56 -16.57
CA PRO A 202 23.65 -11.13 -17.95
C PRO A 202 24.95 -10.47 -18.41
N PRO A 203 25.46 -10.80 -19.61
CA PRO A 203 26.61 -10.12 -20.16
C PRO A 203 26.21 -8.64 -20.32
N PHE A 204 26.98 -7.76 -19.69
CA PHE A 204 26.82 -6.30 -19.69
C PHE A 204 25.77 -5.71 -18.73
N SER A 205 26.25 -5.28 -17.58
CA SER A 205 25.79 -4.04 -16.94
C SER A 205 26.98 -3.38 -16.24
N THR A 206 28.02 -3.06 -17.02
CA THR A 206 29.01 -2.06 -16.60
C THR A 206 28.38 -0.68 -16.79
N ALA A 207 28.27 0.06 -15.69
CA ALA A 207 27.97 1.49 -15.68
C ALA A 207 29.01 2.29 -16.49
#